data_AF-A0AB38TM76-F1
#
_entry.id   AF-A0AB38TM76-F1
#
_cell.length_a   1.000
_cell.length_b   1.000
_cell.length_c   1.000
_cell.angle_alpha   90.00
_cell.angle_beta   90.00
_cell.angle_gamma   90.00
#
_symmetry.space_group_name_H-M   'P 1'
#
loop_
_entity.id
_entity.type
_entity.pdbx_description
1 polymer ?
#
loop_
_entity_poly.entity_id
_entity_poly.type
_entity_poly.pdbx_seq_one_letter_code
_entity_poly.pdbx_strand_id
1 'polypeptide(L)'
;MQIESFDVQPLQDVIRSYLYKEYQDDASLQAFVDSYNSLSQGYLDWFNQTPLGLYISPFITGSLLDWIGQGIYGIRRPVLASQTTVQRAGYNSVPYDSLAYNEQYFSASQTASLANDDIYKRVLTWHLYRGDGMQFSMQWLKNRISRFINGANGADWPVLNDPPSITVSGTVFSVIALDSIGLEALQLCYANGALQFPFEYQLQISIVKFVNNGGVLTMDYPLVYPTSPVGLAPGAVWWNGGVISVIPGVTPDPTAPPLFFATTFPLQLLALGGGNLPLTNPGVSGQLWNDGGVVAIA
;
A
#
# COMPACT_ATOMS: atom_id res chain seq x y z
N MET A 1 -16.58 -16.16 -4.10
CA MET A 1 -16.56 -15.56 -5.45
C MET A 1 -17.19 -16.58 -6.38
N GLN A 2 -18.46 -16.38 -6.75
CA GLN A 2 -19.15 -17.29 -7.65
C GLN A 2 -18.63 -16.97 -9.05
N ILE A 3 -17.85 -17.90 -9.63
CA ILE A 3 -17.49 -17.88 -11.05
C ILE A 3 -18.82 -17.83 -11.81
N GLU A 4 -18.93 -16.88 -12.75
CA GLU A 4 -20.11 -16.77 -13.59
C GLU A 4 -20.41 -18.14 -14.22
N SER A 5 -21.66 -18.61 -14.03
CA SER A 5 -22.14 -19.88 -14.58
C SER A 5 -22.37 -19.69 -16.07
N PHE A 6 -21.35 -19.90 -16.87
CA PHE A 6 -21.51 -20.06 -18.31
C PHE A 6 -22.26 -21.38 -18.59
N ASP A 7 -23.21 -21.37 -19.52
CA ASP A 7 -23.92 -22.59 -19.97
C ASP A 7 -22.97 -23.65 -20.56
N VAL A 8 -21.73 -23.26 -20.84
CA VAL A 8 -20.64 -24.13 -21.30
C VAL A 8 -19.53 -24.10 -20.27
N GLN A 9 -19.29 -25.25 -19.63
CA GLN A 9 -18.12 -25.40 -18.76
C GLN A 9 -16.84 -25.38 -19.59
N PRO A 10 -15.76 -24.72 -19.11
CA PRO A 10 -14.48 -24.79 -19.77
C PRO A 10 -13.98 -26.25 -19.79
N LEU A 11 -13.06 -26.56 -20.70
CA LEU A 11 -12.48 -27.90 -20.81
C LEU A 11 -11.90 -28.33 -19.44
N GLN A 12 -12.41 -29.43 -18.88
CA GLN A 12 -12.01 -29.91 -17.56
C GLN A 12 -10.83 -30.89 -17.62
N ASP A 13 -10.77 -31.70 -18.69
CA ASP A 13 -9.73 -32.71 -18.87
C ASP A 13 -9.02 -32.54 -20.20
N VAL A 14 -7.71 -32.79 -20.22
CA VAL A 14 -6.92 -32.82 -21.45
C VAL A 14 -7.24 -34.04 -22.32
N ILE A 15 -7.03 -33.90 -23.63
CA ILE A 15 -6.95 -35.05 -24.51
C ILE A 15 -5.70 -35.83 -24.14
N ARG A 16 -5.89 -36.97 -23.48
CA ARG A 16 -4.78 -37.80 -23.01
C ARG A 16 -4.00 -38.38 -24.19
N SER A 17 -2.68 -38.36 -24.06
CA SER A 17 -1.79 -39.18 -24.87
C SER A 17 -1.89 -40.63 -24.40
N TYR A 18 -1.81 -41.57 -25.34
CA TYR A 18 -1.86 -43.01 -25.10
C TYR A 18 -0.74 -43.70 -25.86
N LEU A 19 -0.25 -44.80 -25.32
CA LEU A 19 0.70 -45.66 -26.02
C LEU A 19 -0.03 -46.59 -27.00
N TYR A 20 0.64 -46.94 -28.10
CA TYR A 20 0.22 -48.06 -28.94
C TYR A 20 0.32 -49.37 -28.17
N LYS A 21 -0.50 -50.34 -28.55
CA LYS A 21 -0.65 -51.61 -27.84
C LYS A 21 0.68 -52.38 -27.75
N GLU A 22 1.54 -52.28 -28.77
CA GLU A 22 2.84 -52.95 -28.78
C GLU A 22 3.81 -52.46 -27.69
N TYR A 23 3.61 -51.25 -27.15
CA TYR A 23 4.48 -50.63 -26.17
C TYR A 23 3.86 -50.56 -24.76
N GLN A 24 2.69 -51.18 -24.56
CA GLN A 24 2.02 -51.11 -23.26
C GLN A 24 2.84 -51.81 -22.17
N ASP A 25 3.70 -52.79 -22.49
CA ASP A 25 4.40 -53.57 -21.46
C ASP A 25 5.69 -52.86 -20.97
N ASP A 26 6.08 -51.73 -21.59
CA ASP A 26 7.26 -50.95 -21.19
C ASP A 26 6.89 -49.91 -20.12
N ALA A 27 7.32 -50.16 -18.89
CA ALA A 27 7.08 -49.28 -17.75
C ALA A 27 7.67 -47.86 -17.91
N SER A 28 8.77 -47.70 -18.65
CA SER A 28 9.40 -46.39 -18.86
C SER A 28 8.57 -45.53 -19.82
N LEU A 29 8.04 -46.16 -20.87
CA LEU A 29 7.16 -45.46 -21.82
C LEU A 29 5.81 -45.10 -21.19
N GLN A 30 5.25 -45.98 -20.33
CA GLN A 30 4.06 -45.65 -19.55
C GLN A 30 4.29 -44.43 -18.66
N ALA A 31 5.38 -44.44 -17.88
CA ALA A 31 5.73 -43.34 -17.00
C ALA A 31 5.92 -42.00 -17.75
N PHE A 32 6.48 -42.05 -18.97
CA PHE A 32 6.61 -40.86 -19.82
C PHE A 32 5.24 -40.29 -20.23
N VAL A 33 4.33 -41.15 -20.70
CA VAL A 33 2.98 -40.71 -21.12
C VAL A 33 2.16 -40.21 -19.93
N ASP A 34 2.28 -40.85 -18.77
CA ASP A 34 1.60 -40.41 -17.54
C ASP A 34 2.12 -39.05 -17.06
N SER A 35 3.45 -38.83 -17.13
CA SER A 35 4.07 -37.55 -16.82
C SER A 35 3.61 -36.46 -17.79
N TYR A 36 3.57 -36.75 -19.10
CA TYR A 36 3.06 -35.83 -20.11
C TYR A 36 1.59 -35.46 -19.86
N ASN A 37 0.73 -36.44 -19.58
CA ASN A 37 -0.68 -36.20 -19.29
C ASN A 37 -0.86 -35.37 -18.01
N SER A 38 -0.10 -35.66 -16.97
CA SER A 38 -0.13 -34.92 -15.70
C SER A 38 0.32 -33.46 -15.88
N LEU A 39 1.41 -33.23 -16.62
CA LEU A 39 1.89 -31.89 -16.94
C LEU A 39 0.86 -31.12 -17.79
N SER A 40 0.29 -31.78 -18.80
CA SER A 40 -0.73 -31.18 -19.66
C SER A 40 -1.97 -30.78 -18.87
N GLN A 41 -2.43 -31.65 -17.96
CA GLN A 41 -3.54 -31.33 -17.07
C GLN A 41 -3.21 -30.13 -16.18
N GLY A 42 -1.99 -30.06 -15.63
CA GLY A 42 -1.54 -28.91 -14.85
C GLY A 42 -1.62 -27.58 -15.61
N TYR A 43 -1.29 -27.57 -16.91
CA TYR A 43 -1.45 -26.37 -17.75
C TYR A 43 -2.92 -25.98 -17.96
N LEU A 44 -3.80 -26.96 -18.18
CA LEU A 44 -5.23 -26.73 -18.32
C LEU A 44 -5.85 -26.19 -17.02
N ASP A 45 -5.49 -26.78 -15.89
CA ASP A 45 -5.95 -26.36 -14.57
C ASP A 45 -5.51 -24.92 -14.28
N TRP A 46 -4.24 -24.59 -14.58
CA TRP A 46 -3.74 -23.22 -14.44
C TRP A 46 -4.52 -22.23 -15.32
N PHE A 47 -4.78 -22.59 -16.58
CA PHE A 47 -5.52 -21.74 -17.52
C PHE A 47 -6.96 -21.48 -17.02
N ASN A 48 -7.63 -22.52 -16.54
CA ASN A 48 -8.99 -22.41 -15.99
C ASN A 48 -9.04 -21.56 -14.71
N GLN A 49 -7.97 -21.59 -13.89
CA GLN A 49 -7.87 -20.81 -12.65
C GLN A 49 -7.35 -19.37 -12.86
N THR A 50 -6.83 -19.05 -14.06
CA THR A 50 -6.20 -17.75 -14.36
C THR A 50 -6.93 -17.02 -15.48
N PRO A 51 -8.17 -16.55 -15.26
CA PRO A 51 -8.86 -15.74 -16.25
C PRO A 51 -8.10 -14.42 -16.46
N LEU A 52 -7.54 -14.24 -17.67
CA LEU A 52 -6.65 -13.11 -17.99
C LEU A 52 -7.31 -11.73 -17.83
N GLY A 53 -8.64 -11.67 -17.95
CA GLY A 53 -9.42 -10.44 -17.72
C GLY A 53 -9.49 -10.03 -16.24
N LEU A 54 -9.23 -10.94 -15.31
CA LEU A 54 -9.24 -10.68 -13.87
C LEU A 54 -7.81 -10.44 -13.35
N TYR A 55 -7.20 -9.34 -13.80
CA TYR A 55 -5.81 -8.98 -13.45
C TYR A 55 -5.57 -8.79 -11.93
N ILE A 56 -6.63 -8.67 -11.12
CA ILE A 56 -6.54 -8.62 -9.64
C ILE A 56 -6.20 -9.97 -9.01
N SER A 57 -6.29 -11.08 -9.77
CA SER A 57 -5.98 -12.43 -9.29
C SER A 57 -4.56 -12.52 -8.73
N PRO A 58 -4.33 -13.26 -7.62
CA PRO A 58 -2.99 -13.47 -7.08
C PRO A 58 -2.09 -14.28 -8.02
N PHE A 59 -2.64 -15.02 -8.98
CA PHE A 59 -1.88 -15.80 -9.95
C PHE A 59 -1.29 -14.98 -11.11
N ILE A 60 -1.74 -13.73 -11.27
CA ILE A 60 -1.27 -12.83 -12.32
C ILE A 60 -0.23 -11.88 -11.72
N THR A 61 1.05 -12.16 -11.94
CA THR A 61 2.19 -11.42 -11.36
C THR A 61 3.32 -11.23 -12.37
N GLY A 62 4.20 -10.28 -12.09
CA GLY A 62 5.41 -9.99 -12.86
C GLY A 62 5.14 -9.74 -14.33
N SER A 63 5.92 -10.39 -15.20
CA SER A 63 5.86 -10.20 -16.65
C SER A 63 4.50 -10.56 -17.26
N LEU A 64 3.76 -11.51 -16.68
CA LEU A 64 2.40 -11.83 -17.14
C LEU A 64 1.46 -10.65 -16.90
N LEU A 65 1.53 -10.02 -15.72
CA LEU A 65 0.76 -8.83 -15.41
C LEU A 65 1.13 -7.65 -16.33
N ASP A 66 2.41 -7.49 -16.64
CA ASP A 66 2.88 -6.47 -17.57
C ASP A 66 2.33 -6.70 -18.98
N TRP A 67 2.38 -7.94 -19.45
CA TRP A 67 1.81 -8.32 -20.74
C TRP A 67 0.30 -8.08 -20.80
N ILE A 68 -0.45 -8.42 -19.74
CA ILE A 68 -1.90 -8.17 -19.67
C ILE A 68 -2.18 -6.66 -19.64
N GLY A 69 -1.59 -5.93 -18.70
CA GLY A 69 -1.86 -4.50 -18.52
C GLY A 69 -1.48 -3.67 -19.75
N GLN A 70 -0.27 -3.88 -20.29
CA GLN A 70 0.19 -3.13 -21.46
C GLN A 70 -0.41 -3.68 -22.76
N GLY A 71 -0.48 -4.99 -22.93
CA GLY A 71 -0.91 -5.62 -24.18
C GLY A 71 -2.42 -5.57 -24.39
N ILE A 72 -3.21 -5.88 -23.36
CA ILE A 72 -4.67 -5.93 -23.47
C ILE A 72 -5.29 -4.56 -23.16
N TYR A 73 -4.83 -3.90 -22.09
CA TYR A 73 -5.46 -2.67 -21.60
C TYR A 73 -4.73 -1.38 -21.99
N GLY A 74 -3.53 -1.47 -22.59
CA GLY A 74 -2.75 -0.31 -23.01
C GLY A 74 -2.18 0.53 -21.86
N ILE A 75 -2.27 0.07 -20.61
CA ILE A 75 -1.78 0.78 -19.43
C ILE A 75 -0.43 0.18 -19.07
N ARG A 76 0.62 0.99 -19.00
CA ARG A 76 1.97 0.52 -18.63
C ARG A 76 2.18 0.59 -17.13
N ARG A 77 3.09 -0.26 -16.62
CA ARG A 77 3.54 -0.19 -15.23
C ARG A 77 4.16 1.19 -14.95
N PRO A 78 3.67 1.92 -13.95
CA PRO A 78 4.22 3.24 -13.65
C PRO A 78 5.59 3.13 -13.01
N VAL A 79 6.43 4.13 -13.32
CA VAL A 79 7.67 4.39 -12.59
C VAL A 79 7.33 5.35 -11.48
N LEU A 80 7.62 4.97 -10.24
CA LEU A 80 7.42 5.82 -9.08
C LEU A 80 8.73 6.54 -8.80
N ALA A 81 8.75 7.84 -9.05
CA ALA A 81 9.85 8.70 -8.66
C ALA A 81 9.38 9.64 -7.55
N SER A 82 10.09 9.61 -6.41
CA SER A 82 9.98 10.66 -5.40
C SER A 82 11.04 11.73 -5.72
N GLN A 83 10.61 12.93 -6.10
CA GLN A 83 11.52 14.05 -6.28
C GLN A 83 11.61 14.84 -4.96
N THR A 84 12.81 14.88 -4.37
CA THR A 84 13.12 15.86 -3.32
C THR A 84 14.20 16.80 -3.84
N THR A 85 13.84 18.06 -4.07
CA THR A 85 14.77 19.13 -4.39
C THR A 85 15.09 19.91 -3.12
N VAL A 86 16.37 19.99 -2.76
CA VAL A 86 16.83 20.88 -1.68
C VAL A 86 17.62 22.01 -2.33
N GLN A 87 17.01 23.19 -2.38
CA GLN A 87 17.68 24.42 -2.76
C GLN A 87 18.00 25.20 -1.49
N ARG A 88 19.29 25.40 -1.20
CA ARG A 88 19.72 26.23 -0.07
C ARG A 88 20.12 27.60 -0.60
N ALA A 89 19.34 28.63 -0.23
CA ALA A 89 19.62 30.03 -0.57
C ALA A 89 19.24 30.94 0.61
N GLY A 90 20.11 31.90 0.93
CA GLY A 90 19.83 32.93 1.96
C GLY A 90 20.92 33.05 3.03
N TYR A 91 21.09 34.27 3.55
CA TYR A 91 22.00 34.60 4.65
C TYR A 91 21.58 33.83 5.92
N ASN A 92 22.52 33.15 6.58
CA ASN A 92 22.32 32.30 7.76
C ASN A 92 21.57 30.95 7.54
N SER A 93 21.47 30.45 6.30
CA SER A 93 20.85 29.14 6.00
C SER A 93 21.82 27.94 6.06
N VAL A 94 23.12 28.19 6.11
CA VAL A 94 24.20 27.19 6.13
C VAL A 94 25.32 27.68 7.07
N PRO A 95 26.01 26.81 7.86
CA PRO A 95 27.19 27.20 8.62
C PRO A 95 28.27 27.86 7.75
N TYR A 96 28.99 28.84 8.32
CA TYR A 96 30.11 29.52 7.64
C TYR A 96 31.18 28.51 7.19
N ASP A 97 31.86 28.79 6.07
CA ASP A 97 32.92 27.98 5.43
C ASP A 97 32.54 26.58 4.91
N SER A 98 31.26 26.29 4.69
CA SER A 98 30.79 25.00 4.16
C SER A 98 30.48 24.98 2.66
N LEU A 99 30.38 26.14 2.01
CA LEU A 99 30.13 26.32 0.57
C LEU A 99 31.04 27.43 0.03
N ALA A 100 31.65 27.24 -1.15
CA ALA A 100 32.59 28.23 -1.68
C ALA A 100 31.86 29.50 -2.18
N TYR A 101 32.61 30.60 -2.28
CA TYR A 101 32.07 31.88 -2.77
C TYR A 101 31.59 31.73 -4.23
N ASN A 102 30.33 32.10 -4.48
CA ASN A 102 29.64 31.94 -5.78
C ASN A 102 29.25 30.49 -6.17
N GLU A 103 29.22 29.54 -5.23
CA GLU A 103 28.66 28.19 -5.46
C GLU A 103 27.16 28.11 -5.14
N GLN A 104 26.42 27.41 -6.01
CA GLN A 104 25.04 27.02 -5.76
C GLN A 104 24.99 25.53 -5.37
N TYR A 105 24.54 25.24 -4.15
CA TYR A 105 24.26 23.86 -3.75
C TYR A 105 22.88 23.44 -4.26
N PHE A 106 22.88 22.62 -5.31
CA PHE A 106 21.70 21.96 -5.82
C PHE A 106 21.88 20.45 -5.67
N SER A 107 21.03 19.83 -4.85
CA SER A 107 20.96 18.37 -4.75
C SER A 107 19.54 17.92 -5.09
N ALA A 108 19.47 17.01 -6.06
CA ALA A 108 18.26 16.29 -6.42
C ALA A 108 18.54 14.80 -6.20
N SER A 109 17.96 14.23 -5.16
CA SER A 109 17.94 12.77 -4.99
C SER A 109 16.73 12.21 -5.73
N GLN A 110 16.97 11.25 -6.62
CA GLN A 110 15.93 10.54 -7.36
C GLN A 110 16.04 9.06 -7.01
N THR A 111 15.02 8.51 -6.36
CA THR A 111 14.82 7.06 -6.32
C THR A 111 13.65 6.76 -7.23
N ALA A 112 13.97 6.35 -8.46
CA ALA A 112 13.00 5.83 -9.40
C ALA A 112 12.95 4.31 -9.20
N SER A 113 11.80 3.79 -8.78
CA SER A 113 11.55 2.35 -8.72
C SER A 113 10.35 2.01 -9.57
N LEU A 114 10.36 0.84 -10.19
CA LEU A 114 9.15 0.31 -10.82
C LEU A 114 8.13 0.02 -9.71
N ALA A 115 6.87 0.38 -9.96
CA ALA A 115 5.78 -0.01 -9.07
C ALA A 115 5.76 -1.52 -8.89
N ASN A 116 5.56 -2.00 -7.66
CA ASN A 116 5.34 -3.42 -7.43
C ASN A 116 4.01 -3.89 -8.06
N ASP A 117 3.78 -5.19 -8.12
CA ASP A 117 2.57 -5.77 -8.74
C ASP A 117 1.27 -5.28 -8.08
N ASP A 118 1.30 -5.11 -6.75
CA ASP A 118 0.15 -4.62 -5.98
C ASP A 118 -0.25 -3.20 -6.41
N ILE A 119 0.69 -2.26 -6.43
CA ILE A 119 0.46 -0.88 -6.87
C ILE A 119 0.04 -0.84 -8.34
N TYR A 120 0.65 -1.66 -9.19
CA TYR A 120 0.27 -1.69 -10.60
C TYR A 120 -1.17 -2.16 -10.81
N LYS A 121 -1.62 -3.20 -10.09
CA LYS A 121 -3.03 -3.63 -10.13
C LYS A 121 -3.99 -2.59 -9.57
N ARG A 122 -3.59 -1.83 -8.54
CA ARG A 122 -4.38 -0.68 -8.04
C ARG A 122 -4.53 0.42 -9.09
N VAL A 123 -3.46 0.71 -9.83
CA VAL A 123 -3.48 1.67 -10.95
C VAL A 123 -4.36 1.17 -12.10
N LEU A 124 -4.29 -0.12 -12.46
CA LEU A 124 -5.21 -0.71 -13.45
C LEU A 124 -6.67 -0.56 -13.01
N THR A 125 -6.95 -0.88 -11.75
CA THR A 125 -8.29 -0.76 -11.16
C THR A 125 -8.79 0.68 -11.15
N TRP A 126 -7.90 1.65 -10.92
CA TRP A 126 -8.25 3.06 -11.01
C TRP A 126 -8.76 3.48 -12.39
N HIS A 127 -8.37 2.81 -13.48
CA HIS A 127 -8.84 3.14 -14.83
C HIS A 127 -9.98 2.23 -15.30
N LEU A 128 -9.91 0.96 -14.96
CA LEU A 128 -10.75 -0.07 -15.55
C LEU A 128 -12.01 -0.36 -14.75
N TYR A 129 -12.02 -0.12 -13.44
CA TYR A 129 -13.18 -0.45 -12.60
C TYR A 129 -14.42 0.36 -13.01
N ARG A 130 -15.49 -0.36 -13.36
CA ARG A 130 -16.76 0.21 -13.88
C ARG A 130 -17.88 0.31 -12.85
N GLY A 131 -17.77 -0.38 -11.72
CA GLY A 131 -18.83 -0.41 -10.69
C GLY A 131 -19.14 0.94 -10.04
N ASP A 132 -18.23 1.92 -10.15
CA ASP A 132 -18.41 3.27 -9.59
C ASP A 132 -19.22 4.22 -10.51
N GLY A 133 -19.56 3.76 -11.72
CA GLY A 133 -20.17 4.60 -12.76
C GLY A 133 -19.15 5.43 -13.55
N MET A 134 -19.65 6.11 -14.59
CA MET A 134 -18.83 6.88 -15.54
C MET A 134 -18.76 8.37 -15.23
N GLN A 135 -19.63 8.87 -14.34
CA GLN A 135 -19.71 10.28 -13.99
C GLN A 135 -18.91 10.57 -12.74
N PHE A 136 -18.12 11.64 -12.78
CA PHE A 136 -17.41 12.13 -11.61
C PHE A 136 -18.40 12.63 -10.55
N SER A 137 -18.27 12.11 -9.33
CA SER A 137 -19.05 12.52 -8.16
C SER A 137 -18.22 12.33 -6.89
N MET A 138 -18.65 12.91 -5.78
CA MET A 138 -17.97 12.70 -4.49
C MET A 138 -17.93 11.22 -4.11
N GLN A 139 -19.00 10.46 -4.37
CA GLN A 139 -19.03 9.02 -4.09
C GLN A 139 -18.04 8.25 -4.97
N TRP A 140 -17.95 8.59 -6.25
CA TRP A 140 -16.98 8.02 -7.19
C TRP A 140 -15.55 8.19 -6.67
N LEU A 141 -15.21 9.40 -6.19
CA LEU A 141 -13.88 9.68 -5.67
C LEU A 141 -13.60 8.90 -4.38
N LYS A 142 -14.56 8.89 -3.44
CA LYS A 142 -14.44 8.13 -2.18
C LYS A 142 -14.24 6.63 -2.42
N ASN A 143 -15.01 6.04 -3.34
CA ASN A 143 -14.88 4.63 -3.71
C ASN A 143 -13.50 4.30 -4.25
N ARG A 144 -13.01 5.11 -5.20
CA ARG A 144 -11.71 4.85 -5.83
C ARG A 144 -10.54 5.04 -4.88
N ILE A 145 -10.58 6.07 -4.05
CA ILE A 145 -9.55 6.29 -3.03
C ILE A 145 -9.56 5.16 -2.00
N SER A 146 -10.73 4.78 -1.48
CA SER A 146 -10.87 3.66 -0.54
C SER A 146 -10.31 2.36 -1.13
N ARG A 147 -10.66 2.05 -2.39
CA ARG A 147 -10.15 0.87 -3.09
C ARG A 147 -8.64 0.94 -3.32
N PHE A 148 -8.12 2.10 -3.69
CA PHE A 148 -6.70 2.27 -3.92
C PHE A 148 -5.88 2.17 -2.63
N ILE A 149 -6.37 2.68 -1.50
CA ILE A 149 -5.64 2.64 -0.23
C ILE A 149 -5.76 1.25 0.41
N ASN A 150 -6.98 0.73 0.56
CA ASN A 150 -7.26 -0.46 1.36
C ASN A 150 -7.37 -1.76 0.55
N GLY A 151 -7.71 -1.67 -0.74
CA GLY A 151 -7.94 -2.84 -1.60
C GLY A 151 -6.65 -3.51 -2.07
N ALA A 152 -6.24 -4.59 -1.39
CA ALA A 152 -5.11 -5.42 -1.79
C ALA A 152 -5.23 -5.88 -3.25
N ASN A 153 -4.16 -5.75 -4.03
CA ASN A 153 -4.11 -6.03 -5.47
C ASN A 153 -5.18 -5.30 -6.30
N GLY A 154 -5.69 -4.15 -5.81
CA GLY A 154 -6.79 -3.44 -6.45
C GLY A 154 -8.15 -4.14 -6.29
N ALA A 155 -8.28 -5.10 -5.38
CA ALA A 155 -9.57 -5.70 -5.04
C ALA A 155 -10.53 -4.65 -4.49
N ASP A 156 -11.83 -4.91 -4.63
CA ASP A 156 -12.85 -3.98 -4.15
C ASP A 156 -12.83 -3.87 -2.63
N TRP A 157 -12.92 -2.62 -2.12
CA TRP A 157 -12.98 -2.33 -0.70
C TRP A 157 -14.12 -1.35 -0.42
N PRO A 158 -15.17 -1.79 0.30
CA PRO A 158 -16.32 -0.93 0.59
C PRO A 158 -15.90 0.33 1.37
N VAL A 159 -16.34 1.50 0.88
CA VAL A 159 -16.07 2.81 1.54
C VAL A 159 -16.61 2.88 2.96
N LEU A 160 -17.66 2.11 3.25
CA LEU A 160 -18.32 2.14 4.55
C LEU A 160 -17.42 1.67 5.69
N ASN A 161 -16.40 0.86 5.38
CA ASN A 161 -15.47 0.35 6.38
C ASN A 161 -14.50 1.44 6.85
N ASP A 162 -13.96 2.23 5.92
CA ASP A 162 -12.95 3.26 6.18
C ASP A 162 -13.13 4.45 5.22
N PRO A 163 -14.08 5.36 5.49
CA PRO A 163 -14.37 6.45 4.58
C PRO A 163 -13.21 7.46 4.54
N PRO A 164 -12.66 7.79 3.35
CA PRO A 164 -11.60 8.77 3.27
C PRO A 164 -12.13 10.17 3.63
N SER A 165 -11.34 10.93 4.40
CA SER A 165 -11.64 12.33 4.70
C SER A 165 -11.29 13.19 3.49
N ILE A 166 -12.30 13.74 2.83
CA ILE A 166 -12.16 14.57 1.63
C ILE A 166 -12.84 15.91 1.90
N THR A 167 -12.07 16.99 1.78
CA THR A 167 -12.56 18.37 1.84
C THR A 167 -12.45 19.01 0.47
N VAL A 168 -13.43 19.81 0.08
CA VAL A 168 -13.46 20.49 -1.23
C VAL A 168 -13.37 21.98 -1.03
N SER A 169 -12.45 22.62 -1.77
CA SER A 169 -12.34 24.08 -1.82
C SER A 169 -12.19 24.52 -3.28
N GLY A 170 -13.28 25.03 -3.85
CA GLY A 170 -13.32 25.38 -5.28
C GLY A 170 -13.15 24.13 -6.15
N THR A 171 -12.07 24.10 -6.95
CA THR A 171 -11.71 22.99 -7.84
C THR A 171 -10.74 21.97 -7.21
N VAL A 172 -10.33 22.19 -5.96
CA VAL A 172 -9.35 21.34 -5.27
C VAL A 172 -10.05 20.37 -4.31
N PHE A 173 -9.77 19.09 -4.48
CA PHE A 173 -10.17 18.00 -3.60
C PHE A 173 -8.99 17.62 -2.73
N SER A 174 -9.02 17.99 -1.45
CA SER A 174 -7.97 17.68 -0.49
C SER A 174 -8.35 16.42 0.29
N VAL A 175 -7.47 15.43 0.25
CA VAL A 175 -7.63 14.13 0.91
C VAL A 175 -6.63 14.08 2.06
N ILE A 176 -7.13 13.86 3.27
CA ILE A 176 -6.31 13.74 4.47
C ILE A 176 -6.53 12.34 5.06
N ALA A 177 -5.45 11.58 5.19
CA ALA A 177 -5.50 10.23 5.75
C ALA A 177 -4.20 9.88 6.48
N LEU A 178 -4.28 8.88 7.35
CA LEU A 178 -3.12 8.34 8.06
C LEU A 178 -2.18 7.65 7.06
N ASP A 179 -0.90 7.69 7.40
CA ASP A 179 0.15 7.06 6.62
C ASP A 179 -0.09 5.57 6.44
N SER A 180 0.06 5.13 5.19
CA SER A 180 -0.07 3.75 4.75
C SER A 180 0.62 3.60 3.39
N ILE A 181 1.11 2.40 3.11
CA ILE A 181 1.74 2.05 1.83
C ILE A 181 0.83 2.43 0.64
N GLY A 182 -0.48 2.19 0.78
CA GLY A 182 -1.46 2.52 -0.26
C GLY A 182 -1.61 4.02 -0.50
N LEU A 183 -1.56 4.85 0.55
CA LEU A 183 -1.69 6.30 0.44
C LEU A 183 -0.42 6.95 -0.12
N GLU A 184 0.76 6.51 0.31
CA GLU A 184 2.03 6.96 -0.28
C GLU A 184 2.09 6.61 -1.78
N ALA A 185 1.71 5.38 -2.13
CA ALA A 185 1.61 4.97 -3.53
C ALA A 185 0.59 5.82 -4.31
N LEU A 186 -0.57 6.16 -3.72
CA LEU A 186 -1.56 7.02 -4.36
C LEU A 186 -0.99 8.40 -4.66
N GLN A 187 -0.30 9.01 -3.69
CA GLN A 187 0.32 10.32 -3.85
C GLN A 187 1.39 10.30 -4.96
N LEU A 188 2.27 9.31 -4.95
CA LEU A 188 3.31 9.17 -5.96
C LEU A 188 2.74 8.89 -7.35
N CYS A 189 1.76 7.99 -7.46
CA CYS A 189 1.11 7.68 -8.74
C CYS A 189 0.38 8.90 -9.33
N TYR A 190 -0.30 9.69 -8.50
CA TYR A 190 -0.93 10.94 -8.95
C TYR A 190 0.11 11.98 -9.38
N ALA A 191 1.15 12.19 -8.57
CA ALA A 191 2.23 13.15 -8.87
C ALA A 191 3.01 12.80 -10.14
N ASN A 192 3.19 11.51 -10.44
CA ASN A 192 3.85 11.03 -11.65
C ASN A 192 2.89 10.93 -12.87
N GLY A 193 1.64 11.37 -12.74
CA GLY A 193 0.65 11.34 -13.83
C GLY A 193 0.15 9.95 -14.21
N ALA A 194 0.38 8.95 -13.36
CA ALA A 194 -0.07 7.57 -13.59
C ALA A 194 -1.57 7.38 -13.33
N LEU A 195 -2.21 8.28 -12.56
CA LEU A 195 -3.65 8.24 -12.28
C LEU A 195 -4.37 9.35 -13.03
N GLN A 196 -5.31 8.96 -13.89
CA GLN A 196 -6.16 9.93 -14.58
C GLN A 196 -7.23 10.51 -13.65
N PHE A 197 -7.39 11.82 -13.69
CA PHE A 197 -8.39 12.57 -12.95
C PHE A 197 -9.01 13.63 -13.88
N PRO A 198 -10.28 14.05 -13.69
CA PRO A 198 -10.88 15.06 -14.56
C PRO A 198 -10.07 16.35 -14.57
N PHE A 199 -9.79 16.87 -15.77
CA PHE A 199 -8.86 17.99 -15.98
C PHE A 199 -9.29 19.31 -15.32
N GLU A 200 -10.59 19.46 -15.01
CA GLU A 200 -11.17 20.64 -14.37
C GLU A 200 -10.85 20.71 -12.87
N TYR A 201 -10.45 19.59 -12.27
CA TYR A 201 -10.26 19.45 -10.84
C TYR A 201 -8.82 19.05 -10.50
N GLN A 202 -8.39 19.38 -9.29
CA GLN A 202 -7.10 19.00 -8.76
C GLN A 202 -7.27 18.13 -7.52
N LEU A 203 -6.50 17.04 -7.42
CA LEU A 203 -6.42 16.21 -6.24
C LEU A 203 -5.19 16.63 -5.42
N GLN A 204 -5.37 16.89 -4.14
CA GLN A 204 -4.29 17.16 -3.19
C GLN A 204 -4.32 16.08 -2.12
N ILE A 205 -3.20 15.39 -1.92
CA ILE A 205 -3.09 14.31 -0.94
C ILE A 205 -2.14 14.76 0.17
N SER A 206 -2.67 14.78 1.40
CA SER A 206 -1.95 15.12 2.62
C SER A 206 -1.86 13.88 3.51
N ILE A 207 -0.63 13.39 3.69
CA ILE A 207 -0.33 12.21 4.49
C ILE A 207 -0.05 12.64 5.92
N VAL A 208 -0.82 12.13 6.86
CA VAL A 208 -0.59 12.33 8.29
C VAL A 208 0.25 11.16 8.80
N LYS A 209 1.51 11.44 9.09
CA LYS A 209 2.49 10.45 9.59
C LYS A 209 3.05 10.86 10.94
N PHE A 210 3.74 9.93 11.58
CA PHE A 210 4.51 10.25 12.76
C PHE A 210 5.72 11.13 12.42
N VAL A 211 6.00 12.07 13.30
CA VAL A 211 7.16 12.96 13.23
C VAL A 211 7.96 12.81 14.52
N ASN A 212 9.28 12.80 14.38
CA ASN A 212 10.18 12.87 15.52
C ASN A 212 10.44 14.35 15.85
N ASN A 213 9.86 14.84 16.93
CA ASN A 213 10.10 16.19 17.43
C ASN A 213 10.97 16.12 18.69
N GLY A 214 12.30 16.14 18.52
CA GLY A 214 13.24 16.17 19.63
C GLY A 214 13.20 14.92 20.54
N GLY A 215 12.89 13.75 19.98
CA GLY A 215 12.75 12.50 20.73
C GLY A 215 11.32 12.18 21.16
N VAL A 216 10.35 13.05 20.87
CA VAL A 216 8.92 12.81 21.14
C VAL A 216 8.19 12.46 19.85
N LEU A 217 7.32 11.44 19.91
CA LEU A 217 6.47 11.05 18.80
C LEU A 217 5.28 12.01 18.67
N THR A 218 5.23 12.75 17.56
CA THR A 218 4.16 13.72 17.28
C THR A 218 3.41 13.40 15.99
N MET A 219 2.21 13.96 15.84
CA MET A 219 1.37 13.83 14.66
C MET A 219 0.53 15.10 14.47
N ASP A 220 0.46 15.61 13.24
CA ASP A 220 -0.14 16.93 12.96
C ASP A 220 -1.68 16.97 13.09
N TYR A 221 -2.35 15.83 12.89
CA TYR A 221 -3.81 15.75 12.93
C TYR A 221 -4.27 14.45 13.60
N PRO A 222 -5.27 14.47 14.49
CA PRO A 222 -5.69 13.27 15.23
C PRO A 222 -6.33 12.19 14.35
N LEU A 223 -7.10 12.58 13.33
CA LEU A 223 -7.93 11.68 12.52
C LEU A 223 -8.76 10.72 13.40
N VAL A 224 -8.42 9.43 13.45
CA VAL A 224 -9.11 8.40 14.25
C VAL A 224 -8.57 8.25 15.68
N TYR A 225 -7.46 8.92 16.03
CA TYR A 225 -6.94 8.88 17.40
C TYR A 225 -7.91 9.58 18.38
N PRO A 226 -8.16 8.99 19.56
CA PRO A 226 -8.88 9.68 20.63
C PRO A 226 -8.21 11.01 20.98
N THR A 227 -8.99 12.06 21.18
CA THR A 227 -8.48 13.40 21.55
C THR A 227 -8.60 13.69 23.05
N SER A 228 -9.11 12.72 23.82
CA SER A 228 -9.24 12.80 25.27
C SER A 228 -8.87 11.46 25.91
N PRO A 229 -8.16 11.47 27.05
CA PRO A 229 -7.83 10.25 27.78
C PRO A 229 -9.01 9.65 28.55
N VAL A 230 -10.10 10.40 28.71
CA VAL A 230 -11.24 10.01 29.55
C VAL A 230 -11.97 8.80 28.95
N GLY A 231 -12.11 7.74 29.73
CA GLY A 231 -12.81 6.52 29.31
C GLY A 231 -11.96 5.54 28.49
N LEU A 232 -10.69 5.85 28.26
CA LEU A 232 -9.75 4.92 27.61
C LEU A 232 -9.17 3.93 28.64
N ALA A 233 -8.96 2.69 28.19
CA ALA A 233 -8.32 1.66 29.01
C ALA A 233 -6.82 1.93 29.20
N PRO A 234 -6.19 1.44 30.29
CA PRO A 234 -4.74 1.45 30.44
C PRO A 234 -4.04 0.87 29.21
N GLY A 235 -2.96 1.53 28.77
CA GLY A 235 -2.19 1.14 27.59
C GLY A 235 -2.77 1.63 26.26
N ALA A 236 -3.95 2.25 26.23
CA ALA A 236 -4.47 2.89 25.02
C ALA A 236 -3.63 4.12 24.64
N VAL A 237 -3.49 4.37 23.34
CA VAL A 237 -2.85 5.57 22.81
C VAL A 237 -3.89 6.64 22.48
N TRP A 238 -3.52 7.90 22.64
CA TRP A 238 -4.38 9.04 22.32
C TRP A 238 -3.54 10.24 21.84
N TRP A 239 -4.20 11.15 21.14
CA TRP A 239 -3.60 12.35 20.58
C TRP A 239 -3.82 13.53 21.53
N ASN A 240 -2.73 14.05 22.08
CA ASN A 240 -2.71 15.15 23.04
C ASN A 240 -2.18 16.43 22.38
N GLY A 241 -3.02 17.08 21.57
CA GLY A 241 -2.66 18.38 20.98
C GLY A 241 -1.44 18.37 20.05
N GLY A 242 -1.11 17.22 19.46
CA GLY A 242 0.06 17.01 18.61
C GLY A 242 1.00 15.93 19.12
N VAL A 243 0.94 15.59 20.41
CA VAL A 243 1.81 14.57 21.04
C VAL A 243 1.06 13.24 21.19
N ILE A 244 1.70 12.14 20.83
CA ILE A 244 1.11 10.80 21.06
C ILE A 244 1.40 10.38 22.50
N SER A 245 0.33 10.10 23.24
CA SER A 245 0.38 9.79 24.66
C SER A 245 -0.24 8.41 24.94
N VAL A 246 0.16 7.78 26.04
CA VAL A 246 -0.31 6.46 26.49
C VAL A 246 -1.00 6.59 27.84
N ILE A 247 -2.13 5.90 28.02
CA ILE A 247 -2.78 5.81 29.33
C ILE A 247 -1.93 4.92 30.25
N PRO A 248 -1.52 5.40 31.44
CA PRO A 248 -0.73 4.60 32.38
C PRO A 248 -1.55 3.45 32.96
N GLY A 249 -0.87 2.45 33.55
CA GLY A 249 -1.51 1.35 34.29
C GLY A 249 -1.36 -0.03 33.66
N VAL A 250 -0.51 -0.19 32.64
CA VAL A 250 -0.12 -1.49 32.08
C VAL A 250 1.35 -1.75 32.38
N THR A 251 1.66 -2.98 32.77
CA THR A 251 3.03 -3.48 32.84
C THR A 251 3.40 -4.07 31.49
N PRO A 252 4.43 -3.56 30.79
CA PRO A 252 4.82 -4.08 29.49
C PRO A 252 5.22 -5.55 29.53
N ASP A 253 4.79 -6.33 28.54
CA ASP A 253 5.31 -7.67 28.31
C ASP A 253 6.71 -7.57 27.67
N PRO A 254 7.79 -8.02 28.36
CA PRO A 254 9.15 -7.94 27.82
C PRO A 254 9.40 -8.87 26.62
N THR A 255 8.46 -9.78 26.32
CA THR A 255 8.53 -10.67 25.15
C THR A 255 7.81 -10.10 23.92
N ALA A 256 7.08 -8.99 24.08
CA ALA A 256 6.42 -8.32 22.96
C ALA A 256 7.45 -7.78 21.96
N PRO A 257 7.19 -7.89 20.64
CA PRO A 257 8.07 -7.34 19.63
C PRO A 257 8.27 -5.83 19.82
N PRO A 258 9.51 -5.30 19.72
CA PRO A 258 9.76 -3.88 19.82
C PRO A 258 9.17 -3.14 18.63
N LEU A 259 8.65 -1.94 18.88
CA LEU A 259 8.14 -1.03 17.84
C LEU A 259 9.20 0.02 17.52
N PHE A 260 9.34 0.37 16.24
CA PHE A 260 10.32 1.35 15.77
C PHE A 260 9.64 2.49 15.01
N PHE A 261 10.15 3.70 15.18
CA PHE A 261 9.66 4.89 14.48
C PHE A 261 9.67 4.74 12.95
N ALA A 262 10.71 4.11 12.40
CA ALA A 262 10.87 3.97 10.95
C ALA A 262 9.88 2.98 10.29
N THR A 263 9.26 2.10 11.06
CA THR A 263 8.42 1.00 10.52
C THR A 263 7.02 0.94 11.11
N THR A 264 6.74 1.70 12.17
CA THR A 264 5.44 1.69 12.85
C THR A 264 4.55 2.77 12.26
N PHE A 265 3.46 2.37 11.61
CA PHE A 265 2.46 3.30 11.09
C PHE A 265 1.47 3.76 12.17
N PRO A 266 0.83 4.93 12.01
CA PRO A 266 -0.15 5.43 12.97
C PRO A 266 -1.30 4.47 13.28
N LEU A 267 -1.86 3.80 12.26
CA LEU A 267 -2.92 2.80 12.46
C LEU A 267 -2.42 1.57 13.23
N GLN A 268 -1.17 1.15 13.00
CA GLN A 268 -0.58 0.01 13.68
C GLN A 268 -0.39 0.30 15.18
N LEU A 269 0.13 1.48 15.53
CA LEU A 269 0.28 1.87 16.94
C LEU A 269 -1.08 2.03 17.64
N LEU A 270 -2.09 2.54 16.92
CA LEU A 270 -3.46 2.66 17.46
C LEU A 270 -4.07 1.28 17.78
N ALA A 271 -3.84 0.29 16.91
CA ALA A 271 -4.34 -1.07 17.09
C ALA A 271 -3.58 -1.87 18.17
N LEU A 272 -2.26 -1.73 18.23
CA LEU A 272 -1.43 -2.42 19.23
C LEU A 272 -1.50 -1.78 20.61
N GLY A 273 -1.78 -0.47 20.67
CA GLY A 273 -1.67 0.31 21.88
C GLY A 273 -0.21 0.57 22.31
N GLY A 274 -0.07 1.37 23.36
CA GLY A 274 1.22 1.73 23.97
C GLY A 274 1.55 0.90 25.21
N GLY A 275 0.71 -0.07 25.58
CA GLY A 275 0.85 -0.84 26.83
C GLY A 275 2.12 -1.70 26.91
N ASN A 276 2.63 -2.16 25.77
CA ASN A 276 3.87 -2.96 25.67
C ASN A 276 5.13 -2.12 25.38
N LEU A 277 5.02 -0.79 25.37
CA LEU A 277 6.19 0.06 25.21
C LEU A 277 7.05 0.01 26.48
N PRO A 278 8.38 -0.14 26.37
CA PRO A 278 9.27 -0.09 27.53
C PRO A 278 9.07 1.18 28.35
N LEU A 279 9.07 1.07 29.69
CA LEU A 279 8.93 2.22 30.60
C LEU A 279 10.25 2.96 30.86
N THR A 280 11.36 2.44 30.33
CA THR A 280 12.70 3.03 30.41
C THR A 280 13.29 3.05 29.02
N ASN A 281 14.12 4.06 28.73
CA ASN A 281 14.78 4.18 27.44
C ASN A 281 15.54 2.87 27.10
N PRO A 282 15.19 2.17 26.01
CA PRO A 282 15.80 0.91 25.62
C PRO A 282 17.25 1.04 25.10
N GLY A 283 17.71 2.26 24.79
CA GLY A 283 19.05 2.52 24.25
C GLY A 283 19.26 2.05 22.80
N VAL A 284 18.18 1.62 22.13
CA VAL A 284 18.20 1.18 20.73
C VAL A 284 17.63 2.30 19.87
N SER A 285 18.46 2.82 18.96
CA SER A 285 18.12 3.95 18.10
C SER A 285 16.80 3.73 17.34
N GLY A 286 15.88 4.67 17.48
CA GLY A 286 14.59 4.67 16.79
C GLY A 286 13.52 3.75 17.40
N GLN A 287 13.81 3.05 18.50
CA GLN A 287 12.82 2.24 19.20
C GLN A 287 11.85 3.14 19.98
N LEU A 288 10.56 2.84 19.89
CA LEU A 288 9.52 3.53 20.63
C LEU A 288 9.49 3.05 22.08
N TRP A 289 9.31 3.97 23.02
CA TRP A 289 9.18 3.69 24.44
C TRP A 289 8.22 4.68 25.12
N ASN A 290 7.76 4.36 26.32
CA ASN A 290 6.82 5.17 27.09
C ASN A 290 7.56 5.94 28.19
N ASP A 291 7.72 7.25 27.98
CA ASP A 291 8.31 8.18 28.94
C ASP A 291 7.22 8.86 29.78
N GLY A 292 6.81 8.20 30.87
CA GLY A 292 5.87 8.79 31.82
C GLY A 292 4.48 9.13 31.25
N GLY A 293 4.02 8.41 30.23
CA GLY A 293 2.74 8.64 29.54
C GLY A 293 2.88 9.31 28.17
N VAL A 294 4.09 9.66 27.74
CA VAL A 294 4.38 10.19 26.40
C VAL A 294 5.12 9.13 25.58
N VAL A 295 4.74 8.95 24.32
CA VAL A 295 5.50 8.06 23.42
C VAL A 295 6.76 8.78 22.96
N ALA A 296 7.92 8.25 23.33
CA ALA A 296 9.23 8.76 23.00
C ALA A 296 9.98 7.83 22.04
N ILE A 297 11.03 8.37 21.43
CA ILE A 297 11.89 7.71 20.45
C ILE A 297 13.31 7.69 21.04
N ALA A 298 13.88 6.50 21.19
CA ALA A 298 15.23 6.28 21.75
C ALA A 298 16.37 6.66 20.79
#